data_AF-A0A5I0Y7S8-F1
#
_entry.id   AF-A0A5I0Y7S8-F1
#
_cell.length_a   1.000
_cell.length_b   1.000
_cell.length_c   1.000
_cell.angle_alpha   90.00
_cell.angle_beta   90.00
_cell.angle_gamma   90.00
#
_symmetry.space_group_name_H-M   'P 1'
#
loop_
_entity.id
_entity.type
_entity.pdbx_description
1 polymer ?
#
loop_
_entity_poly.entity_id
_entity_poly.type
_entity_poly.pdbx_seq_one_letter_code
_entity_poly.pdbx_strand_id
1 'polypeptide(L)'
;MAIDAWKRTCKILINRGTFEMEDCYLLMEYCNTVQLLYDANQEIKNDGLGDDTAAGGKKLGAAVKARSKYISELIRLSVVLKLDPNSRIRKKQPGDNKNSGNEFDEF
;
A
#
# COMPACT_ATOMS: atom_id res chain seq x y z
N MET A 1 -6.37 10.68 1.89
CA MET A 1 -5.46 9.66 1.34
C MET A 1 -6.20 8.50 0.66
N ALA A 2 -7.25 7.93 1.27
CA ALA A 2 -8.00 6.80 0.67
C ALA A 2 -8.51 7.07 -0.76
N ILE A 3 -9.16 8.22 -0.99
CA ILE A 3 -9.72 8.59 -2.30
C ILE A 3 -8.62 8.70 -3.36
N ASP A 4 -7.47 9.27 -3.01
CA ASP A 4 -6.34 9.40 -3.94
C ASP A 4 -5.71 8.05 -4.25
N ALA A 5 -5.58 7.18 -3.23
CA ALA A 5 -5.15 5.81 -3.39
C ALA A 5 -6.11 5.04 -4.32
N TRP A 6 -7.42 5.21 -4.14
CA TRP A 6 -8.43 4.59 -5.00
C TRP A 6 -8.27 5.01 -6.45
N LYS A 7 -8.31 6.33 -6.73
CA LYS A 7 -8.20 6.87 -8.09
C LYS A 7 -6.92 6.38 -8.80
N ARG A 8 -5.78 6.42 -8.10
CA ARG A 8 -4.49 5.97 -8.64
C ARG A 8 -4.48 4.47 -8.88
N THR A 9 -4.87 3.68 -7.90
CA THR A 9 -4.76 2.21 -7.96
C THR A 9 -5.79 1.62 -8.91
N CYS A 10 -7.03 2.12 -8.96
CA CYS A 10 -8.01 1.77 -10.01
C CYS A 10 -7.41 1.96 -11.40
N LYS A 11 -6.81 3.12 -11.68
CA LYS A 11 -6.21 3.42 -12.99
C LYS A 11 -5.11 2.42 -13.33
N ILE A 12 -4.25 2.07 -12.37
CA ILE A 12 -3.19 1.08 -12.56
C ILE A 12 -3.77 -0.30 -12.91
N LEU A 13 -4.75 -0.76 -12.14
CA LEU A 13 -5.32 -2.10 -12.30
C LEU A 13 -6.10 -2.23 -13.63
N ILE A 14 -6.87 -1.19 -14.00
CA ILE A 14 -7.55 -1.11 -15.30
C ILE A 14 -6.53 -1.11 -16.46
N ASN A 15 -5.49 -0.29 -16.38
CA ASN A 15 -4.45 -0.22 -17.43
C ASN A 15 -3.70 -1.55 -17.61
N ARG A 16 -3.65 -2.38 -16.56
CA ARG A 16 -3.04 -3.72 -16.62
C ARG A 16 -3.99 -4.79 -17.15
N GLY A 17 -5.30 -4.52 -17.25
CA GLY A 17 -6.31 -5.50 -17.63
C GLY A 17 -6.44 -6.63 -16.60
N THR A 18 -6.13 -6.35 -15.32
CA THR A 18 -6.16 -7.34 -14.24
C THR A 18 -7.22 -7.02 -13.18
N PHE A 19 -8.15 -6.11 -13.49
CA PHE A 19 -9.16 -5.63 -12.55
C PHE A 19 -10.53 -6.10 -12.97
N GLU A 20 -11.14 -6.94 -12.15
CA GLU A 20 -12.53 -7.35 -12.32
C GLU A 20 -13.42 -6.65 -11.28
N MET A 21 -14.73 -6.61 -11.54
CA MET A 21 -15.68 -6.01 -10.59
C MET A 21 -15.63 -6.66 -9.20
N GLU A 22 -15.33 -7.96 -9.15
CA GLU A 22 -15.18 -8.74 -7.91
C GLU A 22 -14.02 -8.22 -7.03
N ASP A 23 -13.01 -7.58 -7.63
CA ASP A 23 -11.85 -7.03 -6.92
C ASP A 23 -12.17 -5.70 -6.22
N CYS A 24 -13.34 -5.08 -6.45
CA CYS A 24 -13.66 -3.75 -5.93
C CYS A 24 -13.66 -3.69 -4.40
N TYR A 25 -14.12 -4.73 -3.71
CA TYR A 25 -14.09 -4.80 -2.25
C TYR A 25 -12.66 -4.87 -1.71
N LEU A 26 -11.79 -5.63 -2.38
CA LEU A 26 -10.37 -5.73 -2.00
C LEU A 26 -9.63 -4.42 -2.24
N LEU A 27 -9.94 -3.73 -3.34
CA LEU A 27 -9.40 -2.41 -3.61
C LEU A 27 -9.88 -1.37 -2.60
N MET A 28 -11.15 -1.44 -2.18
CA MET A 28 -11.68 -0.56 -1.16
C MET A 28 -10.95 -0.75 0.16
N GLU A 29 -10.76 -2.01 0.57
CA GLU A 29 -10.04 -2.35 1.80
C GLU A 29 -8.57 -1.90 1.74
N TYR A 30 -7.92 -2.07 0.59
CA TYR A 30 -6.57 -1.55 0.36
C TYR A 30 -6.51 -0.03 0.58
N CYS A 31 -7.44 0.72 -0.02
CA CYS A 31 -7.49 2.17 0.10
C CYS A 31 -7.80 2.63 1.53
N ASN A 32 -8.67 1.91 2.25
CA ASN A 32 -8.94 2.17 3.66
C ASN A 32 -7.71 1.92 4.52
N THR A 33 -6.98 0.83 4.27
CA THR A 33 -5.73 0.51 4.97
C THR A 33 -4.65 1.59 4.73
N VAL A 34 -4.58 2.16 3.52
CA VAL A 34 -3.70 3.31 3.24
C VAL A 34 -4.07 4.53 4.10
N GLN A 35 -5.36 4.81 4.28
CA GLN A 35 -5.80 5.91 5.13
C GLN A 35 -5.48 5.65 6.61
N LEU A 36 -5.79 4.46 7.12
CA LEU A 36 -5.45 4.07 8.50
C LEU A 36 -3.95 4.15 8.78
N LEU A 37 -3.12 3.75 7.81
CA LEU A 37 -1.67 3.88 7.91
C LEU A 37 -1.25 5.36 7.95
N TYR A 38 -1.85 6.23 7.13
CA TYR A 38 -1.57 7.67 7.17
C TYR A 38 -1.95 8.28 8.52
N ASP A 39 -3.13 7.96 9.05
CA ASP A 39 -3.62 8.47 10.33
C ASP A 39 -2.73 8.03 11.48
N ALA A 40 -2.35 6.74 11.53
CA ALA A 40 -1.41 6.23 12.53
C ALA A 40 -0.03 6.92 12.45
N ASN A 41 0.44 7.28 11.24
CA ASN A 41 1.68 8.04 11.10
C ASN A 41 1.54 9.49 11.60
N GLN A 42 0.37 10.13 11.44
CA GLN A 42 0.13 11.47 12.01
C GLN A 42 0.10 11.42 13.53
N GLU A 43 -0.54 10.41 14.12
CA GLU A 43 -0.56 10.21 15.57
C GLU A 43 0.85 10.00 16.12
N ILE A 44 1.64 9.09 15.52
CA ILE A 44 3.05 8.88 15.92
C ILE A 44 3.88 10.15 15.80
N LYS A 45 3.63 10.96 14.77
CA LYS A 45 4.35 12.23 14.58
C LYS A 45 4.04 13.23 15.70
N ASN A 46 2.79 13.26 16.19
CA ASN A 46 2.34 14.19 17.22
C ASN A 46 2.69 13.71 18.63
N ASP A 47 2.50 12.42 18.91
CA ASP A 47 2.53 11.84 20.26
C ASP A 47 3.83 11.06 20.54
N GLY A 48 4.63 10.82 19.50
CA GLY A 48 5.89 10.08 19.60
C GLY A 48 5.72 8.57 19.50
N LEU A 49 6.80 7.84 19.83
CA LEU A 49 6.90 6.40 19.58
C LEU A 49 6.40 5.53 20.74
N GLY A 50 6.20 6.10 21.92
CA GLY A 50 5.84 5.31 23.09
C GLY A 50 5.58 6.12 24.33
N ASP A 51 4.90 5.45 25.25
CA ASP A 51 4.41 6.01 26.51
C ASP A 51 5.33 5.61 27.65
N ASP A 52 5.48 6.51 28.62
CA ASP A 52 6.16 6.19 29.86
C ASP A 52 5.29 5.26 30.70
N THR A 53 5.91 4.24 31.28
CA THR A 53 5.26 3.28 32.17
C THR A 53 5.48 3.65 33.63
N ALA A 54 4.57 3.25 34.51
CA ALA A 54 4.69 3.48 35.95
C ALA A 54 5.98 2.89 36.58
N ALA A 55 6.62 1.91 35.91
CA ALA A 55 7.88 1.30 36.31
C ALA A 55 9.13 2.01 35.75
N GLY A 56 8.97 3.16 35.08
CA GLY A 56 10.09 3.94 34.51
C GLY A 56 10.63 3.45 33.16
N GLY A 57 10.00 2.43 32.55
CA GLY A 57 10.31 1.97 31.19
C GLY A 57 9.44 2.64 30.12
N LYS A 58 9.83 2.53 28.84
CA LYS A 58 9.00 2.99 27.70
C LYS A 58 8.30 1.81 27.02
N LYS A 59 7.00 1.94 26.78
CA LYS A 59 6.21 0.96 26.02
C LYS A 59 5.88 1.55 24.65
N LEU A 60 5.98 0.73 23.61
CA LEU A 60 5.54 1.14 22.26
C LEU A 60 4.07 1.60 22.28
N GLY A 61 3.84 2.79 21.71
CA GLY A 61 2.52 3.41 21.63
C GLY A 61 1.54 2.57 20.81
N ALA A 62 0.24 2.77 21.05
CA ALA A 62 -0.81 2.05 20.33
C ALA A 62 -0.72 2.29 18.81
N ALA A 63 -0.53 3.54 18.39
CA ALA A 63 -0.36 3.90 16.97
C ALA A 63 0.81 3.20 16.30
N VAL A 64 1.95 3.03 16.99
CA VAL A 64 3.12 2.33 16.43
C VAL A 64 2.80 0.85 16.15
N LYS A 65 2.04 0.21 17.04
CA LYS A 65 1.58 -1.18 16.85
C LYS A 65 0.55 -1.27 15.73
N ALA A 66 -0.40 -0.35 15.70
CA ALA A 66 -1.42 -0.27 14.65
C ALA A 66 -0.76 -0.09 13.26
N ARG A 67 0.22 0.81 13.15
CA ARG A 67 1.04 1.02 11.95
C ARG A 67 1.67 -0.29 11.44
N SER A 68 2.27 -1.08 12.33
CA SER A 68 2.88 -2.37 11.95
C SER A 68 1.85 -3.37 11.41
N LYS A 69 0.65 -3.41 12.02
CA LYS A 69 -0.47 -4.21 11.54
C LYS A 69 -0.94 -3.76 10.15
N TYR A 70 -1.17 -2.46 9.95
CA TYR A 70 -1.61 -1.91 8.67
C TYR A 70 -0.59 -2.13 7.55
N ILE A 71 0.71 -2.04 7.83
CA ILE A 71 1.75 -2.39 6.84
C ILE A 71 1.64 -3.86 6.43
N SER A 72 1.42 -4.76 7.39
CA SER A 72 1.27 -6.19 7.11
C SER A 72 0.02 -6.50 6.27
N GLU A 73 -1.10 -5.84 6.58
CA GLU A 73 -2.35 -5.93 5.81
C GLU A 73 -2.16 -5.36 4.39
N LEU A 74 -1.52 -4.20 4.26
CA LEU A 74 -1.25 -3.57 2.97
C LEU A 74 -0.38 -4.44 2.08
N ILE A 75 0.63 -5.12 2.63
CA ILE A 75 1.47 -6.07 1.87
C ILE A 75 0.62 -7.22 1.34
N ARG A 76 -0.26 -7.81 2.17
CA ARG A 76 -1.12 -8.92 1.74
C ARG A 76 -2.09 -8.48 0.65
N LEU A 77 -2.79 -7.37 0.85
CA LEU A 77 -3.72 -6.81 -0.14
C LEU A 77 -3.00 -6.44 -1.44
N SER A 78 -1.77 -5.93 -1.36
CA SER A 78 -0.94 -5.64 -2.55
C SER A 78 -0.64 -6.88 -3.38
N VAL A 79 -0.39 -8.03 -2.73
CA VAL A 79 -0.16 -9.29 -3.45
C VAL A 79 -1.45 -9.79 -4.09
N VAL A 80 -2.57 -9.78 -3.35
CA VAL A 80 -3.88 -10.23 -3.87
C VAL A 80 -4.31 -9.38 -5.08
N LEU A 81 -4.14 -8.06 -5.00
CA LEU A 81 -4.43 -7.12 -6.08
C LEU A 81 -3.34 -7.07 -7.16
N LYS A 82 -2.29 -7.90 -7.09
CA LYS A 82 -1.19 -7.93 -8.07
C LYS A 82 -0.47 -6.59 -8.25
N LEU A 83 -0.38 -5.82 -7.16
CA LEU A 83 0.30 -4.52 -7.09
C LEU A 83 1.77 -4.63 -6.67
N ASP A 84 2.19 -5.77 -6.13
CA ASP A 84 3.57 -6.01 -5.70
C ASP A 84 4.54 -6.17 -6.88
N PRO A 85 5.86 -5.98 -6.67
CA PRO A 85 6.85 -6.05 -7.74
C PRO A 85 6.87 -7.38 -8.51
N ASN A 86 6.63 -8.52 -7.84
CA ASN A 86 6.71 -9.82 -8.51
C ASN A 86 5.52 -10.01 -9.45
N SER A 87 4.35 -9.50 -9.07
CA SER A 87 3.17 -9.46 -9.93
C SER A 87 3.33 -8.53 -11.14
N ARG A 88 4.26 -7.57 -11.10
CA ARG A 88 4.58 -6.67 -12.22
C ARG A 88 5.48 -7.28 -13.28
N ILE A 89 6.11 -8.42 -13.03
CA ILE A 89 7.00 -9.06 -14.01
C ILE A 89 6.14 -9.51 -15.20
N ARG A 90 6.06 -8.63 -16.22
CA ARG A 90 5.59 -9.02 -17.55
C ARG A 90 6.45 -10.21 -17.95
N LYS A 91 5.83 -11.38 -18.16
CA LYS A 91 6.46 -12.43 -18.96
C LYS A 91 6.76 -11.77 -20.32
N LYS A 92 7.99 -11.29 -20.52
CA LYS A 92 8.47 -10.88 -21.84
C LYS A 92 8.23 -12.09 -22.73
N GLN A 93 7.31 -11.99 -23.68
CA GLN A 93 7.22 -12.98 -24.73
C GLN A 93 8.55 -12.97 -25.49
N PRO A 94 9.08 -14.13 -25.88
CA PRO A 94 10.27 -14.17 -26.73
C PRO A 94 9.97 -13.38 -28.01
N GLY A 95 10.62 -12.22 -28.19
CA GLY A 95 10.45 -11.35 -29.38
C GLY A 95 9.93 -9.94 -29.12
N ASP A 96 9.54 -9.58 -27.89
CA ASP A 96 9.02 -8.23 -27.60
C ASP A 96 10.15 -7.21 -27.45
N ASN A 97 10.74 -6.81 -28.58
CA ASN A 97 11.84 -5.87 -28.70
C ASN A 97 11.34 -4.50 -29.19
N LYS A 98 10.38 -3.90 -28.48
CA LYS A 98 9.97 -2.51 -28.70
C LYS A 98 10.07 -1.72 -27.40
N ASN A 99 11.12 -0.90 -27.36
CA ASN A 99 11.21 0.37 -26.66
C ASN A 99 10.61 0.39 -25.25
N SER A 100 11.30 -0.23 -24.29
CA SER A 100 11.01 -0.02 -22.88
C SER A 100 11.56 1.33 -22.44
N GLY A 101 10.83 2.40 -22.75
CA GLY A 101 10.92 3.63 -21.96
C GLY A 101 10.57 3.28 -20.52
N ASN A 102 11.39 3.73 -19.57
CA ASN A 102 11.15 3.46 -18.16
C ASN A 102 9.90 4.24 -17.72
N GLU A 103 9.12 3.68 -16.79
CA GLU A 103 7.96 4.36 -16.16
C GLU A 103 8.35 5.64 -15.38
N PHE A 104 9.64 5.99 -15.37
CA PHE A 104 10.24 7.16 -14.73
C PHE A 104 10.74 8.20 -15.74
N ASP A 105 10.58 7.99 -17.04
CA ASP A 105 11.04 8.95 -18.07
C ASP A 105 10.23 10.27 -18.04
N GLU A 106 9.14 10.33 -17.27
CA GLU A 106 8.27 11.51 -17.10
C GLU A 106 8.40 12.21 -15.72
N PHE A 107 9.33 11.79 -14.85
CA PHE A 107 9.54 12.38 -13.52
C PHE A 107 10.77 13.28 -13.43
#